data_AF-G5EFZ7-F1
#
_entry.id   AF-G5EFZ7-F1
#
_cell.length_a   1.000
_cell.length_b   1.000
_cell.length_c   1.000
_cell.angle_alpha   90.00
_cell.angle_beta   90.00
_cell.angle_gamma   90.00
#
_symmetry.space_group_name_H-M   'P 1'
#
loop_
_entity.id
_entity.type
_entity.pdbx_description
1 polymer ?
#
loop_
_entity_poly.entity_id
_entity_poly.type
_entity_poly.pdbx_seq_one_letter_code
_entity_poly.pdbx_strand_id
1 'polypeptide(L)'
;MLRNLFSITYRFASSDSPRKVVVCANGTIAAWHPPQHFPYEHTKPIDLGSLTKKDQSSRLSAAAKASSIPREPVNAELKDIFYTSKHEWYSRTREERLRNVAAPIPRRK
;
A
#
# COMPACT_ATOMS: atom_id res chain seq x y z
N MET A 1 33.41 49.95 -0.46
CA MET A 1 33.18 49.21 0.80
C MET A 1 32.36 47.96 0.51
N LEU A 2 33.01 46.80 0.34
CA LEU A 2 32.32 45.52 0.10
C LEU A 2 32.00 44.88 1.47
N ARG A 3 30.72 44.93 1.86
CA ARG A 3 30.24 44.30 3.11
C ARG A 3 30.03 42.81 2.86
N ASN A 4 30.84 41.98 3.54
CA ASN A 4 30.68 40.54 3.62
C ASN A 4 29.28 40.18 4.16
N LEU A 5 28.40 39.68 3.30
CA LEU A 5 27.13 39.06 3.67
C LEU A 5 27.37 37.58 3.99
N PHE A 6 28.00 37.30 5.13
CA PHE A 6 27.92 35.96 5.72
C PHE A 6 26.52 35.79 6.31
N SER A 7 25.58 35.40 5.46
CA SER A 7 24.23 35.02 5.88
C SER A 7 24.33 33.87 6.88
N ILE A 8 23.87 34.16 8.11
CA ILE A 8 23.66 33.16 9.15
C ILE A 8 22.50 32.28 8.69
N THR A 9 22.84 31.17 8.01
CA THR A 9 21.87 30.10 7.74
C THR A 9 21.86 29.18 8.95
N TYR A 10 20.86 29.33 9.81
CA TYR A 10 20.62 28.34 10.86
C TYR A 10 20.14 27.05 10.21
N ARG A 11 21.06 26.08 10.04
CA ARG A 11 20.72 24.73 9.59
C ARG A 11 20.01 24.02 10.73
N PHE A 12 18.71 23.76 10.58
CA PHE A 12 17.89 23.11 11.61
C PHE A 12 17.81 21.57 11.45
N ALA A 13 18.70 20.97 10.66
CA ALA A 13 18.68 19.54 10.35
C ALA A 13 20.01 18.87 10.70
N SER A 14 19.93 17.65 11.26
CA SER A 14 21.09 16.77 11.44
C SER A 14 21.85 16.63 10.12
N SER A 15 23.18 16.67 10.16
CA SER A 15 24.03 16.63 8.97
C SER A 15 23.74 15.45 8.05
N ASP A 16 23.23 14.36 8.61
CA ASP A 16 23.01 13.09 7.94
C ASP A 16 21.62 12.93 7.32
N SER A 17 20.67 13.81 7.64
CA SER A 17 19.33 13.72 7.05
C SER A 17 19.31 14.37 5.65
N PRO A 18 18.75 13.71 4.61
CA PRO A 18 18.64 14.30 3.27
C PRO A 18 17.66 15.50 3.22
N ARG A 19 16.85 15.65 4.28
CA ARG A 19 15.90 16.75 4.44
C ARG A 19 16.61 17.96 5.02
N LYS A 20 16.43 19.12 4.40
CA LYS A 20 17.08 20.37 4.80
C LYS A 20 16.03 21.44 4.97
N VAL A 21 16.08 22.14 6.08
CA VAL A 21 15.27 23.33 6.34
C VAL A 21 16.21 24.51 6.50
N VAL A 22 15.94 25.59 5.78
CA VAL A 22 16.72 26.81 5.79
C VAL A 22 15.79 27.98 6.07
N VAL A 23 16.24 28.88 6.94
CA VAL A 23 15.60 30.18 7.14
C VAL A 23 16.35 31.20 6.30
N CYS A 24 15.65 31.82 5.35
CA CYS A 24 16.19 32.88 4.52
C CYS A 24 16.34 34.19 5.31
N ALA A 25 17.14 35.13 4.82
CA ALA A 25 17.39 36.41 5.50
C ALA A 25 16.13 37.27 5.71
N ASN A 26 15.10 37.07 4.89
CA ASN A 26 13.78 37.71 4.99
C ASN A 26 12.81 36.99 5.96
N GLY A 27 13.27 35.96 6.67
CA GLY A 27 12.44 35.15 7.58
C GLY A 27 11.58 34.07 6.91
N THR A 28 11.60 33.93 5.57
CA THR A 28 10.89 32.81 4.92
C THR A 28 11.59 31.49 5.18
N ILE A 29 10.81 30.44 5.45
CA ILE A 29 11.31 29.09 5.68
C ILE A 29 11.22 28.29 4.38
N ALA A 30 12.35 27.85 3.87
CA ALA A 30 12.43 26.94 2.73
C ALA A 30 12.73 25.52 3.23
N ALA A 31 11.93 24.55 2.81
CA ALA A 31 12.11 23.14 3.14
C ALA A 31 12.37 22.33 1.87
N TRP A 32 13.51 21.63 1.83
CA TRP A 32 13.84 20.68 0.79
C TRP A 32 13.73 19.27 1.35
N HIS A 33 12.79 18.49 0.79
CA HIS A 33 12.51 17.11 1.19
C HIS A 33 12.50 16.19 -0.03
N PRO A 34 13.66 15.76 -0.55
CA PRO A 34 13.68 14.80 -1.65
C PRO A 34 13.04 13.47 -1.22
N PRO A 35 12.37 12.74 -2.14
CA PRO A 35 11.87 11.41 -1.85
C PRO A 35 13.03 10.48 -1.50
N GLN A 36 12.88 9.70 -0.43
CA GLN A 36 13.89 8.74 0.00
C GLN A 36 13.68 7.41 -0.73
N HIS A 37 14.70 6.93 -1.44
CA HIS A 37 14.68 5.59 -2.01
C HIS A 37 14.84 4.55 -0.90
N PHE A 38 14.22 3.40 -1.08
CA PHE A 38 14.37 2.28 -0.16
C PHE A 38 15.75 1.60 -0.40
N PRO A 39 16.62 1.48 0.62
CA PRO A 39 17.92 0.80 0.48
C PRO A 39 17.75 -0.66 0.07
N TYR A 40 18.66 -1.17 -0.78
CA TYR A 40 18.58 -2.54 -1.26
C TYR A 40 18.80 -3.56 -0.12
N GLU A 41 19.64 -3.22 0.84
CA GLU A 41 20.01 -4.03 2.01
C GLU A 41 18.81 -4.33 2.91
N HIS A 42 17.74 -3.53 2.83
CA HIS A 42 16.51 -3.72 3.59
C HIS A 42 15.45 -4.51 2.81
N THR A 43 15.77 -4.98 1.60
CA THR A 43 14.88 -5.84 0.82
C THR A 43 15.15 -7.31 1.13
N LYS A 44 14.16 -8.17 0.83
CA LYS A 44 14.34 -9.63 0.85
C LYS A 44 14.29 -10.15 -0.58
N PRO A 45 15.11 -11.17 -0.93
CA PRO A 45 15.06 -11.78 -2.24
C PRO A 45 13.69 -12.43 -2.47
N ILE A 46 13.21 -12.40 -3.71
CA ILE A 46 11.99 -13.08 -4.13
C ILE A 46 12.31 -14.56 -4.35
N ASP A 47 11.53 -15.47 -3.75
CA ASP A 47 11.69 -16.91 -3.95
C ASP A 47 11.10 -17.35 -5.30
N LEU A 48 11.96 -17.43 -6.32
CA LEU A 48 11.61 -17.87 -7.67
C LEU A 48 11.22 -19.37 -7.74
N GLY A 49 11.71 -20.18 -6.79
CA GLY A 49 11.38 -21.61 -6.73
C GLY A 49 9.91 -21.84 -6.43
N SER A 50 9.31 -21.01 -5.56
CA SER A 50 7.88 -21.06 -5.25
C SER A 50 6.98 -20.66 -6.43
N LEU A 51 7.45 -19.75 -7.29
CA LEU A 51 6.72 -19.26 -8.47
C LEU A 51 6.70 -20.32 -9.57
N THR A 52 7.87 -20.87 -9.90
CA THR A 52 8.01 -21.90 -10.95
C THR A 52 7.19 -23.17 -10.67
N LYS A 53 7.10 -23.61 -9.41
CA LYS A 53 6.29 -24.77 -9.03
C LYS A 53 4.79 -24.57 -9.26
N LYS A 54 4.29 -23.33 -9.16
CA LYS A 54 2.86 -23.03 -9.41
C LYS A 54 2.55 -22.97 -10.91
N ASP A 55 3.46 -22.41 -11.70
CA ASP A 55 3.26 -22.26 -13.15
C ASP A 55 3.48 -23.55 -13.94
N GLN A 56 4.25 -24.50 -13.40
CA GLN A 56 4.41 -25.83 -14.01
C GLN A 56 3.15 -26.71 -13.96
N SER A 57 2.05 -26.22 -13.38
CA SER A 57 0.76 -26.89 -13.52
C SER A 57 0.40 -26.93 -15.00
N SER A 58 0.45 -28.12 -15.61
CA SER A 58 0.18 -28.32 -17.03
C SER A 58 -1.13 -27.65 -17.43
N ARG A 59 -1.24 -27.16 -18.67
CA ARG A 59 -2.48 -26.55 -19.19
C ARG A 59 -3.73 -27.38 -18.88
N LEU A 60 -3.58 -28.71 -18.85
CA LEU A 60 -4.61 -29.68 -18.48
C LEU A 60 -5.05 -29.56 -17.02
N SER A 61 -4.11 -29.37 -16.08
CA SER A 61 -4.43 -29.19 -14.65
C SER A 61 -5.13 -27.86 -14.37
N ALA A 62 -4.79 -26.80 -15.10
CA ALA A 62 -5.51 -25.53 -15.02
C ALA A 62 -6.94 -25.66 -15.55
N ALA A 63 -7.12 -26.35 -16.68
CA ALA A 63 -8.44 -26.66 -17.23
C ALA A 63 -9.27 -27.54 -16.29
N ALA A 64 -8.67 -28.53 -15.62
CA ALA A 64 -9.34 -29.38 -14.64
C ALA A 64 -9.79 -28.60 -13.38
N LYS A 65 -8.97 -27.64 -12.92
CA LYS A 65 -9.35 -26.72 -11.82
C LYS A 65 -10.48 -25.79 -12.23
N ALA A 66 -10.53 -25.38 -13.50
CA ALA A 66 -11.58 -24.52 -14.03
C ALA A 66 -12.88 -25.28 -14.35
N SER A 67 -12.81 -26.57 -14.72
CA SER A 67 -13.97 -27.39 -15.04
C SER A 67 -14.66 -27.99 -13.82
N SER A 68 -13.95 -28.11 -12.70
CA SER A 68 -14.57 -28.42 -11.42
C SER A 68 -15.49 -27.27 -11.03
N ILE A 69 -16.81 -27.53 -10.97
CA ILE A 69 -17.77 -26.59 -10.38
C ILE A 69 -17.23 -26.27 -9.00
N PRO A 70 -16.79 -25.02 -8.74
CA PRO A 70 -16.19 -24.69 -7.46
C PRO A 70 -17.25 -24.96 -6.40
N ARG A 71 -16.93 -25.86 -5.47
CA ARG A 71 -17.69 -26.02 -4.24
C ARG A 71 -17.88 -24.62 -3.66
N GLU A 72 -19.12 -24.25 -3.34
CA GLU A 72 -19.37 -22.98 -2.67
C GLU A 72 -18.43 -22.89 -1.45
N PRO A 73 -17.60 -21.84 -1.36
CA PRO A 73 -16.62 -21.74 -0.29
C PRO A 73 -17.35 -21.76 1.04
N VAL A 74 -16.90 -22.62 1.94
CA VAL A 74 -17.59 -22.76 3.22
C VAL A 74 -17.33 -21.48 4.03
N ASN A 75 -18.38 -20.89 4.63
CA ASN A 75 -18.23 -19.67 5.43
C ASN A 75 -17.14 -19.78 6.53
N ALA A 76 -16.88 -20.99 7.03
CA ALA A 76 -15.78 -21.28 7.95
C ALA A 76 -14.40 -21.10 7.30
N GLU A 77 -14.20 -21.56 6.07
CA GLU A 77 -12.95 -21.36 5.32
C GLU A 77 -12.71 -19.87 5.05
N LEU A 78 -13.77 -19.16 4.65
CA LEU A 78 -13.68 -17.71 4.42
C LEU A 78 -13.30 -16.94 5.69
N LYS A 79 -13.91 -17.31 6.83
CA LYS A 79 -13.58 -16.75 8.14
C LYS A 79 -12.08 -16.92 8.47
N ASP A 80 -11.53 -18.10 8.22
CA ASP A 80 -10.14 -18.42 8.56
C ASP A 80 -9.13 -17.78 7.59
N ILE A 81 -9.45 -17.72 6.29
CA ILE A 81 -8.61 -17.09 5.26
C ILE A 81 -8.50 -15.58 5.48
N PHE A 82 -9.64 -14.93 5.74
CA PHE A 82 -9.72 -13.46 5.84
C PHE A 82 -9.55 -12.93 7.26
N TYR A 83 -9.39 -13.81 8.26
CA TYR A 83 -9.32 -13.45 9.68
C TYR A 83 -10.53 -12.62 10.14
N THR A 84 -11.72 -13.00 9.68
CA THR A 84 -12.98 -12.28 9.96
C THR A 84 -13.87 -13.02 10.95
N SER A 85 -15.01 -12.43 11.30
CA SER A 85 -16.03 -13.09 12.10
C SER A 85 -16.94 -13.98 11.23
N LYS A 86 -17.57 -15.00 11.85
CA LYS A 86 -18.52 -15.87 11.12
C LYS A 86 -19.75 -15.13 10.57
N HIS A 87 -20.09 -13.96 11.13
CA HIS A 87 -21.31 -13.22 10.81
C HIS A 87 -21.21 -12.37 9.54
N GLU A 88 -20.00 -12.20 9.01
CA GLU A 88 -19.76 -11.39 7.81
C GLU A 88 -20.22 -12.10 6.53
N TRP A 89 -20.12 -13.42 6.51
CA TRP A 89 -20.39 -14.26 5.34
C TRP A 89 -21.84 -14.75 5.22
N TYR A 90 -22.70 -14.46 6.20
CA TYR A 90 -24.13 -14.76 6.07
C TYR A 90 -24.84 -13.70 5.23
N SER A 91 -25.83 -14.12 4.46
CA SER A 91 -26.63 -13.21 3.65
C SER A 91 -27.40 -12.22 4.53
N ARG A 92 -27.45 -10.98 4.07
CA ARG A 92 -28.22 -9.89 4.72
C ARG A 92 -29.67 -9.92 4.28
N THR A 93 -30.55 -9.35 5.09
CA THR A 93 -31.97 -9.24 4.74
C THR A 93 -32.16 -8.37 3.50
N ARG A 94 -33.31 -8.51 2.84
CA ARG A 94 -33.61 -7.76 1.61
C ARG A 94 -33.60 -6.24 1.87
N GLU A 95 -34.13 -5.83 3.02
CA GLU A 95 -34.26 -4.43 3.44
C GLU A 95 -32.89 -3.77 3.60
N GLU A 96 -31.94 -4.48 4.23
CA GLU A 96 -30.57 -4.01 4.40
C GLU A 96 -29.85 -3.87 3.05
N ARG A 97 -30.02 -4.86 2.16
CA ARG A 97 -29.48 -4.78 0.79
C ARG A 97 -30.02 -3.58 0.05
N LEU A 98 -31.32 -3.33 0.09
CA LEU A 98 -31.97 -2.20 -0.59
C LEU A 98 -31.44 -0.83 -0.12
N ARG A 99 -31.14 -0.67 1.17
CA ARG A 99 -30.52 0.56 1.71
C ARG A 99 -29.12 0.82 1.14
N ASN A 100 -28.41 -0.23 0.78
CA ASN A 100 -27.04 -0.18 0.26
C ASN A 100 -26.95 -0.11 -1.28
N VAL A 101 -28.07 -0.20 -2.01
CA VAL A 101 -28.06 -0.19 -3.49
C VAL A 101 -27.61 1.16 -4.06
N ALA A 102 -27.83 2.26 -3.33
CA ALA A 102 -27.39 3.57 -3.78
C ALA A 102 -25.86 3.65 -3.76
N ALA A 103 -25.25 3.90 -4.92
CA ALA A 103 -23.82 4.16 -5.00
C ALA A 103 -23.47 5.36 -4.12
N PRO A 104 -22.48 5.25 -3.21
CA PRO A 104 -22.02 6.41 -2.46
C PRO A 104 -21.45 7.43 -3.45
N ILE A 105 -21.71 8.72 -3.19
CA ILE A 105 -21.18 9.80 -4.02
C ILE A 105 -19.64 9.71 -3.99
N PRO A 106 -18.95 9.63 -5.14
CA PRO A 106 -17.50 9.54 -5.16
C PRO A 106 -16.87 10.75 -4.47
N ARG A 107 -15.96 10.51 -3.53
CA ARG A 107 -15.30 11.59 -2.76
C ARG A 107 -14.33 12.42 -3.59
N ARG A 108 -13.90 11.92 -4.75
CA ARG A 108 -13.02 12.61 -5.69
C ARG A 108 -13.85 12.99 -6.92
N LYS A 109 -13.92 14.29 -7.22
CA LYS A 109 -14.40 14.81 -8.51
C LYS A 109 -13.27 14.79 -9.52
#